data_AF-A0A2H5WWF7-F1
#
_entry.id   AF-A0A2H5WWF7-F1
#
_cell.length_a   1.000
_cell.length_b   1.000
_cell.length_c   1.000
_cell.angle_alpha   90.00
_cell.angle_beta   90.00
_cell.angle_gamma   90.00
#
_symmetry.space_group_name_H-M   'P 1'
#
loop_
_entity.id
_entity.type
_entity.pdbx_description
1 polymer ?
#
loop_
_entity_poly.entity_id
_entity_poly.type
_entity_poly.pdbx_seq_one_letter_code
_entity_poly.pdbx_strand_id
1 'polypeptide(L)'
;MPVRFRRQHTTITVSPNNPLPVSVANSENQPVPTEESRIDLLLTGEVTCDGTAKDLLGVTATEAATIQNARPYRRFILMFWNPGGVTPQFTLLGRPTDIDGNPLFTSWFNYGTFTASGSTAGWYRIVLQTSDGTPLGADMYRIEVTDSATPPGSATLIFNLKGER
;
A
#
# COMPACT_ATOMS: atom_id res chain seq x y z
N MET A 1 -31.59 62.73 -5.33
CA MET A 1 -31.73 61.25 -5.30
C MET A 1 -30.42 60.65 -4.80
N PRO A 2 -30.43 59.77 -3.79
CA PRO A 2 -29.20 59.33 -3.14
C PRO A 2 -28.51 58.18 -3.91
N VAL A 3 -27.21 58.34 -4.14
CA VAL A 3 -26.26 57.29 -4.51
C VAL A 3 -25.81 56.57 -3.23
N ARG A 4 -25.71 55.24 -3.24
CA ARG A 4 -25.11 54.45 -2.14
C ARG A 4 -24.15 53.40 -2.68
N PHE A 5 -22.90 53.45 -2.23
CA PHE A 5 -22.00 52.30 -2.15
C PHE A 5 -21.03 52.45 -0.96
N ARG A 6 -20.99 51.46 -0.06
CA ARG A 6 -19.91 50.45 0.03
C ARG A 6 -20.21 49.43 1.14
N ARG A 7 -19.98 48.15 0.81
CA ARG A 7 -20.00 46.99 1.71
C ARG A 7 -18.79 47.02 2.66
N GLN A 8 -18.98 46.54 3.88
CA GLN A 8 -18.01 46.48 4.97
C GLN A 8 -16.70 45.80 4.56
N HIS A 9 -15.57 46.40 4.95
CA HIS A 9 -14.27 45.73 4.99
C HIS A 9 -14.06 45.24 6.44
N THR A 10 -13.98 43.92 6.64
CA THR A 10 -13.51 43.34 7.91
C THR A 10 -12.01 43.07 7.80
N THR A 11 -11.22 43.67 8.70
CA THR A 11 -9.79 43.39 8.82
C THR A 11 -9.59 42.07 9.55
N ILE A 12 -8.78 41.16 9.01
CA ILE A 12 -8.41 39.89 9.64
C ILE A 12 -6.96 39.99 10.10
N THR A 13 -6.69 39.64 11.36
CA THR A 13 -5.33 39.63 11.92
C THR A 13 -4.58 38.38 11.43
N VAL A 14 -3.47 38.61 10.73
CA VAL A 14 -2.57 37.56 10.21
C VAL A 14 -1.47 37.28 11.23
N SER A 15 -1.26 36.01 11.57
CA SER A 15 -0.17 35.58 12.46
C SER A 15 0.43 34.26 11.97
N PRO A 16 1.62 33.83 12.44
CA PRO A 16 2.17 32.51 12.12
C PRO A 16 1.22 31.34 12.45
N ASN A 17 0.36 31.53 13.45
CA ASN A 17 -0.64 30.53 13.87
C ASN A 17 -2.01 30.70 13.18
N ASN A 18 -2.17 31.74 12.36
CA ASN A 18 -3.38 32.01 11.57
C ASN A 18 -3.00 32.74 10.27
N PRO A 19 -2.36 32.03 9.31
CA PRO A 19 -2.01 32.61 8.02
C PRO A 19 -3.28 32.93 7.21
N LEU A 20 -3.18 33.89 6.30
CA LEU A 20 -4.26 34.16 5.35
C LEU A 20 -4.56 32.87 4.56
N PRO A 21 -5.84 32.55 4.29
CA PRO A 21 -6.17 31.51 3.34
C PRO A 21 -5.65 31.95 1.97
N VAL A 22 -4.52 31.39 1.55
CA VAL A 22 -3.98 31.58 0.21
C VAL A 22 -4.81 30.70 -0.71
N SER A 23 -5.78 31.29 -1.42
CA SER A 23 -6.32 30.63 -2.59
C SER A 23 -5.21 30.59 -3.64
N VAL A 24 -4.58 29.43 -3.82
CA VAL A 24 -3.67 29.20 -4.95
C VAL A 24 -4.56 29.11 -6.18
N ALA A 25 -4.86 30.28 -6.78
CA ALA A 25 -5.43 30.30 -8.11
C ALA A 25 -4.33 29.79 -9.05
N ASN A 26 -4.61 28.69 -9.74
CA ASN A 26 -3.75 28.15 -10.78
C ASN A 26 -3.79 29.12 -11.97
N SER A 27 -3.06 30.24 -11.86
CA SER A 27 -3.14 31.41 -12.75
C SER A 27 -2.71 31.12 -14.18
N GLU A 28 -2.03 30.00 -14.41
CA GLU A 28 -1.48 29.62 -15.70
C GLU A 28 -2.28 28.54 -16.42
N ASN A 29 -3.39 28.05 -15.83
CA ASN A 29 -4.12 26.89 -16.37
C ASN A 29 -3.21 25.67 -16.62
N GLN A 30 -2.06 25.63 -15.93
CA GLN A 30 -1.14 24.51 -15.96
C GLN A 30 -1.85 23.33 -15.29
N PRO A 31 -1.73 22.10 -15.77
CA PRO A 31 -2.17 20.96 -14.98
C PRO A 31 -1.53 21.08 -13.59
N VAL A 32 -2.33 20.97 -12.53
CA VAL A 32 -1.83 20.78 -11.17
C VAL A 32 -0.75 19.70 -11.26
N PRO A 33 0.41 19.81 -10.59
CA PRO A 33 1.40 18.73 -10.57
C PRO A 33 0.74 17.49 -9.95
N THR A 34 0.10 16.68 -10.78
CA THR A 34 -0.20 15.31 -10.46
C THR A 34 1.15 14.65 -10.59
N GLU A 35 1.80 14.33 -9.46
CA GLU A 35 2.90 13.39 -9.52
C GLU A 35 2.44 12.21 -10.38
N GLU A 36 3.17 11.92 -11.45
CA GLU A 36 2.86 10.77 -12.27
C GLU A 36 2.87 9.55 -11.36
N SER A 37 1.81 8.73 -11.43
CA SER A 37 1.73 7.51 -10.63
C SER A 37 2.98 6.68 -10.90
N ARG A 38 3.86 6.62 -9.90
CA ARG A 38 5.18 6.01 -10.05
C ARG A 38 5.12 4.61 -9.49
N ILE A 39 5.39 3.64 -10.35
CA ILE A 39 5.47 2.23 -9.98
C ILE A 39 6.93 1.87 -9.76
N ASP A 40 7.29 1.60 -8.50
CA ASP A 40 8.62 1.10 -8.14
C ASP A 40 8.62 -0.43 -8.05
N LEU A 41 9.63 -1.07 -8.63
CA LEU A 41 9.89 -2.49 -8.42
C LEU A 41 10.49 -2.69 -7.02
N LEU A 42 9.87 -3.53 -6.19
CA LEU A 42 10.30 -3.76 -4.81
C LEU A 42 11.03 -5.08 -4.65
N LEU A 43 10.43 -6.16 -5.18
CA LEU A 43 10.93 -7.51 -4.99
C LEU A 43 10.59 -8.37 -6.21
N THR A 44 11.49 -9.27 -6.55
CA THR A 44 11.26 -10.36 -7.48
C THR A 44 11.83 -11.62 -6.88
N GLY A 45 11.16 -12.75 -7.05
CA GLY A 45 11.67 -14.00 -6.51
C GLY A 45 10.70 -15.15 -6.68
N GLU A 46 10.94 -16.17 -5.88
CA GLU A 46 10.13 -17.38 -5.82
C GLU A 46 9.74 -17.65 -4.38
N VAL A 47 8.52 -18.13 -4.16
CA VAL A 47 8.04 -18.50 -2.83
C VAL A 47 7.18 -19.76 -2.91
N THR A 48 7.35 -20.68 -1.97
CA THR A 48 6.50 -21.87 -1.88
C THR A 48 5.19 -21.53 -1.18
N CYS A 49 4.09 -21.58 -1.92
CA CYS A 49 2.73 -21.53 -1.41
C CYS A 49 2.30 -22.94 -0.97
N ASP A 50 2.04 -23.12 0.32
CA ASP A 50 1.55 -24.36 0.91
C ASP A 50 0.66 -24.03 2.12
N GLY A 51 0.29 -25.04 2.92
CA GLY A 51 -0.55 -24.84 4.11
C GLY A 51 0.12 -24.09 5.28
N THR A 52 1.38 -23.65 5.16
CA THR A 52 2.08 -22.88 6.19
C THR A 52 2.24 -21.43 5.76
N ALA A 53 1.65 -20.51 6.53
CA ALA A 53 1.84 -19.09 6.31
C ALA A 53 3.32 -18.70 6.41
N LYS A 54 3.83 -18.07 5.35
CA LYS A 54 5.19 -17.53 5.28
C LYS A 54 5.18 -16.26 4.46
N ASP A 55 6.20 -15.43 4.62
CA ASP A 55 6.29 -14.20 3.84
C ASP A 55 6.78 -14.45 2.41
N LEU A 56 6.79 -13.44 1.54
CA LEU A 56 7.27 -13.59 0.14
C LEU A 56 8.76 -13.95 0.03
N LEU A 57 9.53 -13.83 1.10
CA LEU A 57 10.93 -14.26 1.17
C LEU A 57 11.07 -15.70 1.71
N GLY A 58 9.95 -16.38 1.97
CA GLY A 58 9.90 -17.74 2.53
C GLY A 58 10.07 -17.81 4.04
N VAL A 59 10.04 -16.67 4.76
CA VAL A 59 10.28 -16.59 6.20
C VAL A 59 9.00 -16.84 6.98
N THR A 60 9.03 -17.85 7.86
CA THR A 60 7.91 -18.23 8.74
C THR A 60 7.86 -17.45 10.06
N ALA A 61 8.97 -16.80 10.44
CA ALA A 61 9.02 -15.98 11.65
C ALA A 61 8.06 -14.79 11.51
N THR A 62 7.04 -14.72 12.37
CA THR A 62 5.95 -13.73 12.28
C THR A 62 6.42 -12.29 12.43
N GLU A 63 7.54 -12.05 13.11
CA GLU A 63 8.10 -10.70 13.32
C GLU A 63 8.89 -10.16 12.11
N ALA A 64 9.25 -11.03 11.17
CA ALA A 64 10.04 -10.63 10.01
C ALA A 64 9.21 -9.82 9.02
N ALA A 65 9.77 -8.71 8.54
CA ALA A 65 9.17 -7.89 7.49
C ALA A 65 9.64 -8.38 6.12
N THR A 66 8.74 -8.38 5.14
CA THR A 66 9.05 -8.59 3.72
C THR A 66 9.65 -7.32 3.10
N ILE A 67 9.12 -6.16 3.49
CA ILE A 67 9.62 -4.84 3.10
C ILE A 67 9.92 -4.05 4.37
N GLN A 68 11.12 -3.49 4.44
CA GLN A 68 11.56 -2.57 5.48
C GLN A 68 11.79 -1.19 4.88
N ASN A 69 11.62 -0.13 5.69
CA ASN A 69 11.82 1.26 5.28
C ASN A 69 11.02 1.59 3.99
N ALA A 70 9.78 1.12 3.96
CA ALA A 70 8.88 1.34 2.84
C ALA A 70 8.63 2.84 2.68
N ARG A 71 8.67 3.28 1.43
CA ARG A 71 8.24 4.62 1.06
C ARG A 71 6.70 4.68 1.10
N PRO A 72 6.08 5.89 1.10
CA PRO A 72 4.63 6.01 1.15
C PRO A 72 4.00 5.47 -0.15
N TYR A 73 3.53 4.23 -0.12
CA TYR A 73 2.87 3.59 -1.25
C TYR A 73 1.37 3.65 -1.06
N ARG A 74 0.63 3.94 -2.12
CA ARG A 74 -0.82 3.84 -2.10
C ARG A 74 -1.30 2.40 -2.07
N ARG A 75 -0.60 1.52 -2.79
CA ARG A 75 -0.92 0.09 -2.91
C ARG A 75 0.28 -0.70 -3.39
N PHE A 76 0.25 -2.01 -3.16
CA PHE A 76 1.15 -2.94 -3.81
C PHE A 76 0.46 -3.67 -4.96
N ILE A 77 1.21 -3.93 -6.03
CA ILE A 77 0.78 -4.75 -7.16
C ILE A 77 1.67 -5.98 -7.16
N LEU A 78 1.07 -7.12 -6.86
CA LEU A 78 1.73 -8.41 -6.92
C LEU A 78 1.33 -9.11 -8.21
N MET A 79 2.31 -9.41 -9.05
CA MET A 79 2.15 -10.25 -10.23
C MET A 79 2.87 -11.57 -9.98
N PHE A 80 2.25 -12.70 -10.28
CA PHE A 80 2.91 -13.99 -10.09
C PHE A 80 2.40 -15.06 -11.05
N TRP A 81 3.27 -16.04 -11.31
CA TRP A 81 2.95 -17.28 -12.00
C TRP A 81 2.60 -18.35 -10.97
N ASN A 82 1.40 -18.92 -11.09
CA ASN A 82 0.99 -20.12 -10.38
C ASN A 82 1.16 -21.31 -11.34
N PRO A 83 1.92 -22.37 -11.01
CA PRO A 83 1.97 -23.58 -11.84
C PRO A 83 0.70 -24.45 -11.71
N GLY A 84 -0.22 -24.07 -10.83
CA GLY A 84 -1.45 -24.78 -10.50
C GLY A 84 -1.31 -25.68 -9.28
N GLY A 85 -2.43 -26.25 -8.82
CA GLY A 85 -2.46 -27.16 -7.67
C GLY A 85 -2.50 -26.50 -6.30
N VAL A 86 -2.49 -25.17 -6.22
CA VAL A 86 -2.70 -24.36 -5.01
C VAL A 86 -3.64 -23.20 -5.29
N THR A 87 -4.35 -22.71 -4.26
CA THR A 87 -5.14 -21.47 -4.29
C THR A 87 -4.46 -20.43 -3.41
N PRO A 88 -3.54 -19.61 -3.95
CA PRO A 88 -2.78 -18.66 -3.15
C PRO A 88 -3.66 -17.60 -2.51
N GLN A 89 -3.57 -17.49 -1.20
CA GLN A 89 -4.12 -16.43 -0.39
C GLN A 89 -2.97 -15.60 0.17
N PHE A 90 -3.06 -14.29 -0.04
CA PHE A 90 -2.09 -13.32 0.44
C PHE A 90 -2.68 -12.46 1.54
N THR A 91 -1.96 -12.26 2.63
CA THR A 91 -2.37 -11.35 3.71
C THR A 91 -1.38 -10.20 3.79
N LEU A 92 -1.88 -8.97 3.69
CA LEU A 92 -1.07 -7.76 3.82
C LEU A 92 -1.10 -7.27 5.27
N LEU A 93 0.06 -7.24 5.88
CA LEU A 93 0.29 -6.78 7.23
C LEU A 93 1.20 -5.56 7.19
N GLY A 94 0.93 -4.55 8.00
CA GLY A 94 1.74 -3.34 8.10
C GLY A 94 2.04 -2.95 9.54
N ARG A 95 3.16 -2.28 9.75
CA ARG A 95 3.61 -1.83 11.07
C ARG A 95 4.46 -0.55 10.96
N PRO A 96 4.18 0.49 11.76
CA PRO A 96 4.99 1.70 11.77
C PRO A 96 6.28 1.50 12.57
N THR A 97 7.30 2.30 12.26
CA THR A 97 8.60 2.27 12.93
C THR A 97 8.98 3.62 13.54
N ASP A 98 9.89 3.60 14.52
CA ASP A 98 10.58 4.80 14.97
C ASP A 98 11.60 5.29 13.94
N ILE A 99 12.30 6.38 14.26
CA ILE A 99 13.31 6.98 13.39
C ILE A 99 14.54 6.10 13.16
N ASP A 100 14.79 5.14 14.07
CA ASP A 100 15.89 4.18 13.98
C ASP A 100 15.45 2.89 13.23
N GLY A 101 14.21 2.84 12.75
CA GLY A 101 13.63 1.71 12.03
C GLY A 101 13.13 0.58 12.94
N ASN A 102 13.04 0.78 14.25
CA ASN A 102 12.49 -0.22 15.16
C ASN A 102 10.96 -0.14 15.16
N PRO A 103 10.26 -1.29 15.23
CA PRO A 103 8.81 -1.29 15.34
C PRO A 103 8.27 -0.51 16.55
N LEU A 104 7.30 0.38 16.33
CA LEU A 104 6.60 1.06 17.43
C LEU A 104 5.66 0.13 18.21
N PHE A 105 5.22 -0.95 17.56
CA PHE A 105 4.36 -1.98 18.13
C PHE A 105 4.98 -3.34 17.89
N THR A 106 4.64 -4.33 18.73
CA THR A 106 5.01 -5.72 18.46
C THR A 106 4.07 -6.34 17.43
N SER A 107 2.77 -6.04 17.50
CA SER A 107 1.76 -6.59 16.60
C SER A 107 1.74 -5.95 15.22
N TRP A 108 1.26 -6.71 14.24
CA TRP A 108 0.96 -6.24 12.89
C TRP A 108 -0.48 -5.74 12.77
N PHE A 109 -0.68 -4.68 11.99
CA PHE A 109 -2.00 -4.27 11.52
C PHE A 109 -2.36 -5.03 10.26
N ASN A 110 -3.56 -5.62 10.20
CA ASN A 110 -4.04 -6.31 9.01
C ASN A 110 -4.72 -5.32 8.05
N TYR A 111 -4.15 -5.18 6.86
CA TYR A 111 -4.66 -4.31 5.79
C TYR A 111 -5.63 -5.04 4.86
N GLY A 112 -5.61 -6.37 4.85
CA GLY A 112 -6.54 -7.20 4.10
C GLY A 112 -5.98 -8.56 3.72
N THR A 113 -6.88 -9.42 3.27
CA THR A 113 -6.58 -10.75 2.71
C THR A 113 -7.10 -10.81 1.28
N PHE A 114 -6.27 -11.31 0.36
CA PHE A 114 -6.49 -11.28 -1.08
C PHE A 114 -6.25 -12.68 -1.64
N THR A 115 -7.26 -13.25 -2.28
CA THR A 115 -7.16 -14.60 -2.85
C THR A 115 -7.06 -14.49 -4.36
N ALA A 116 -6.07 -15.17 -4.96
CA ALA A 116 -6.15 -15.46 -6.39
C ALA A 116 -7.16 -16.58 -6.59
N SER A 117 -8.33 -16.23 -7.11
CA SER A 117 -9.38 -17.19 -7.43
C SER A 117 -8.94 -18.06 -8.61
N GLY A 118 -8.19 -19.12 -8.35
CA GLY A 118 -7.80 -20.10 -9.35
C GLY A 118 -6.64 -20.98 -8.91
N SER A 119 -6.86 -22.29 -8.96
CA SER A 119 -5.82 -23.32 -8.82
C SER A 119 -5.22 -23.76 -10.17
N THR A 120 -5.56 -23.05 -11.24
CA THR A 120 -5.10 -23.32 -12.60
C THR A 120 -3.72 -22.72 -12.82
N ALA A 121 -2.93 -23.35 -13.68
CA ALA A 121 -1.67 -22.77 -14.11
C ALA A 121 -1.91 -21.45 -14.86
N GLY A 122 -1.21 -20.38 -14.48
CA GLY A 122 -1.42 -19.08 -15.10
C GLY A 122 -0.71 -17.91 -14.42
N TRP A 123 -0.72 -16.77 -15.11
CA TRP A 123 -0.31 -15.49 -14.55
C TRP A 123 -1.49 -14.82 -13.85
N TYR A 124 -1.23 -14.34 -12.65
CA TYR A 124 -2.19 -13.64 -11.80
C TYR A 124 -1.65 -12.27 -11.42
N ARG A 125 -2.57 -11.32 -11.25
CA ARG A 125 -2.30 -9.99 -10.72
C ARG A 125 -3.24 -9.73 -9.56
N ILE A 126 -2.68 -9.35 -8.42
CA ILE A 126 -3.41 -8.94 -7.22
C ILE A 126 -2.99 -7.52 -6.86
N VAL A 127 -3.96 -6.73 -6.43
CA VAL A 127 -3.74 -5.41 -5.85
C VAL A 127 -3.93 -5.52 -4.35
N LEU A 128 -2.85 -5.32 -3.59
CA LEU A 128 -2.85 -5.33 -2.13
C LEU A 128 -3.02 -3.88 -1.65
N GLN A 129 -4.19 -3.56 -1.12
CA GLN A 129 -4.57 -2.22 -0.68
C GLN A 129 -5.58 -2.32 0.47
N THR A 130 -5.71 -1.26 1.27
CA THR A 130 -6.80 -1.19 2.27
C THR A 130 -8.16 -1.29 1.59
N SER A 131 -9.15 -1.82 2.31
CA SER A 131 -10.52 -1.99 1.80
C SER A 131 -11.22 -0.67 1.47
N ASP A 132 -10.83 0.42 2.15
CA ASP A 132 -11.37 1.77 1.94
C ASP A 132 -10.58 2.57 0.88
N GLY A 133 -9.52 1.98 0.30
CA GLY A 133 -8.70 2.60 -0.73
C GLY A 133 -7.75 3.69 -0.23
N THR A 134 -7.60 3.83 1.10
CA THR A 134 -6.61 4.72 1.71
C THR A 134 -5.18 4.29 1.40
N PRO A 135 -4.21 5.21 1.33
CA PRO A 135 -2.82 4.85 1.12
C PRO A 135 -2.29 3.91 2.22
N LEU A 136 -1.36 3.03 1.85
CA LEU A 136 -0.65 2.21 2.83
C LEU A 136 0.27 3.13 3.64
N GLY A 137 -0.02 3.27 4.93
CA GLY A 137 0.62 4.25 5.82
C GLY A 137 1.67 3.68 6.79
N ALA A 138 2.17 2.46 6.54
CA ALA A 138 3.19 1.82 7.38
C ALA A 138 4.59 1.86 6.75
N ASP A 139 5.61 1.72 7.59
CA ASP A 139 7.03 1.70 7.20
C ASP A 139 7.56 0.28 6.98
N MET A 140 6.98 -0.70 7.68
CA MET A 140 7.24 -2.12 7.48
C MET A 140 6.00 -2.81 6.97
N TYR A 141 6.19 -3.73 6.02
CA TYR A 141 5.14 -4.62 5.55
C TYR A 141 5.60 -6.06 5.59
N ARG A 142 4.67 -6.93 5.96
CA ARG A 142 4.78 -8.37 5.83
C ARG A 142 3.67 -8.82 4.88
N ILE A 143 4.05 -9.48 3.79
CA ILE A 143 3.10 -10.03 2.82
C ILE A 143 3.18 -11.53 2.96
N GLU A 144 2.19 -12.10 3.63
CA GLU A 144 2.12 -13.53 3.85
C GLU A 144 1.46 -14.21 2.66
N VAL A 145 1.88 -15.42 2.36
CA VAL A 145 1.28 -16.33 1.39
C VAL A 145 0.97 -17.66 2.07
N THR A 146 -0.20 -18.20 1.77
CA THR A 146 -0.64 -19.54 2.18
C THR A 146 -1.56 -20.11 1.10
N ASP A 147 -1.66 -21.43 1.01
CA ASP A 147 -2.72 -22.07 0.24
C ASP A 147 -4.01 -22.09 1.06
N SER A 148 -5.10 -21.54 0.52
CA SER A 148 -6.42 -21.57 1.15
C SER A 148 -7.24 -22.82 0.80
N ALA A 149 -6.74 -23.72 -0.05
CA ALA A 149 -7.42 -24.97 -0.39
C ALA A 149 -7.53 -25.92 0.81
N THR A 150 -8.53 -26.81 0.77
CA THR A 150 -8.72 -27.87 1.77
C THR A 150 -8.86 -29.22 1.06
N PRO A 151 -7.89 -30.15 1.18
CA PRO A 151 -6.59 -29.97 1.85
C PRO A 151 -5.68 -28.99 1.10
N PRO A 152 -4.67 -28.39 1.77
CA PRO A 152 -3.70 -27.53 1.11
C PRO A 152 -2.78 -28.36 0.21
N GLY A 153 -2.49 -27.82 -0.97
CA GLY A 153 -1.44 -28.27 -1.87
C GLY A 153 -0.08 -27.63 -1.55
N SER A 154 0.85 -27.77 -2.48
CA SER A 154 2.17 -27.13 -2.41
C SER A 154 2.66 -26.80 -3.82
N ALA A 155 3.00 -25.54 -4.06
CA ALA A 155 3.56 -25.09 -5.34
C ALA A 155 4.48 -23.88 -5.16
N THR A 156 5.49 -23.76 -6.02
CA THR A 156 6.36 -22.58 -6.06
C THR A 156 5.78 -21.53 -6.99
N LEU A 157 5.54 -20.33 -6.45
CA LEU A 157 5.09 -19.16 -7.20
C LEU A 157 6.30 -18.33 -7.61
N ILE A 158 6.36 -17.90 -8.87
CA ILE A 158 7.37 -16.94 -9.34
C ILE A 158 6.70 -15.57 -9.36
N PHE A 159 7.27 -14.56 -8.70
CA PHE A 159 6.57 -13.30 -8.48
C PHE A 159 7.41 -12.04 -8.74
N ASN A 160 6.68 -10.95 -8.94
CA ASN A 160 7.16 -9.58 -9.00
C ASN A 160 6.22 -8.69 -8.19
N LEU A 161 6.77 -8.03 -7.17
CA LEU A 161 6.08 -7.12 -6.29
C LEU A 161 6.47 -5.69 -6.62
N LYS A 162 5.47 -4.84 -6.83
CA LYS A 162 5.65 -3.42 -7.12
C LYS A 162 4.88 -2.56 -6.12
N GLY A 163 5.38 -1.37 -5.83
CA GLY A 163 4.68 -0.37 -5.04
C GLY A 163 4.31 0.82 -5.92
N GLU A 164 3.05 1.24 -5.85
CA GLU A 164 2.54 2.42 -6.55
C GLU A 164 2.46 3.59 -5.58
N ARG A 165 2.99 4.74 -5.99
CA ARG A 165 2.77 6.03 -5.31
C ARG A 165 1.79 6.88 -6.08
#